data_AF-A0ABD6EW99-F1
#
_entry.id   AF-A0ABD6EW99-F1
#
_cell.length_a   1.000
_cell.length_b   1.000
_cell.length_c   1.000
_cell.angle_alpha   90.00
_cell.angle_beta   90.00
_cell.angle_gamma   90.00
#
_symmetry.space_group_name_H-M   'P 1'
#
loop_
_entity.id
_entity.type
_entity.pdbx_description
1 polymer ?
#
loop_
_entity_poly.entity_id
_entity_poly.type
_entity_poly.pdbx_seq_one_letter_code
_entity_poly.pdbx_strand_id
1 'polypeptide(L)'
;MTDIHLPRAWNILWLFTAPFVTLVLFIFCILKNEPLTYPNGSPYPNWAMGLGYILSSCSMIVIPGYALYYMLAKNKKISYMERLRLGFSVPDDLVTGAQKT
;
A
#
# COMPACT_ATOMS: atom_id res chain seq x y z
N MET A 1 22.49 11.97 2.24
CA MET A 1 22.68 13.40 1.91
C MET A 1 22.58 14.32 3.14
N THR A 2 22.45 13.80 4.35
CA THR A 2 22.76 14.54 5.59
C THR A 2 23.46 13.57 6.55
N ASP A 3 24.64 13.94 7.07
CA ASP A 3 25.50 13.12 7.96
C ASP A 3 24.97 13.01 9.40
N ILE A 4 23.64 13.05 9.57
CA ILE A 4 22.98 13.12 10.88
C ILE A 4 22.49 11.72 11.22
N HIS A 5 23.07 11.09 12.25
CA HIS A 5 22.59 9.81 12.76
C HIS A 5 21.21 9.99 13.42
N LEU A 6 20.16 9.76 12.63
CA LEU A 6 18.79 9.76 13.12
C LEU A 6 18.69 8.74 14.28
N PRO A 7 18.14 9.15 15.44
CA PRO A 7 17.99 8.23 16.55
C PRO A 7 17.13 7.05 16.11
N ARG A 8 17.44 5.82 16.55
CA ARG A 8 16.72 4.61 16.15
C ARG A 8 15.21 4.72 16.35
N ALA A 9 14.78 5.52 17.33
CA ALA A 9 13.39 5.87 17.58
C ALA A 9 12.70 6.55 16.38
N TRP A 10 13.41 7.41 15.63
CA TRP A 10 12.86 8.06 14.44
C TRP A 10 12.54 7.06 13.33
N ASN A 11 13.41 6.08 13.11
CA ASN A 11 13.15 5.03 12.12
C ASN A 11 11.96 4.16 12.52
N ILE A 12 11.85 3.78 13.80
CA ILE A 12 10.72 2.99 14.30
C ILE A 12 9.42 3.81 14.23
N LEU A 13 9.49 5.09 14.59
CA LEU A 13 8.36 6.02 14.49
C LEU A 13 7.87 6.11 13.04
N TRP A 14 8.77 6.29 12.07
CA TRP A 14 8.38 6.35 10.67
C TRP A 14 7.85 5.02 10.12
N LEU A 15 8.46 3.90 10.54
CA LEU A 15 8.05 2.58 10.07
C LEU A 15 6.68 2.17 10.61
N PHE A 16 6.34 2.55 11.85
CA PHE A 16 5.10 2.11 12.49
C PHE A 16 4.00 3.19 12.50
N THR A 17 4.35 4.44 12.77
CA THR A 17 3.37 5.53 12.92
C THR A 17 2.76 5.91 11.59
N ALA A 18 3.54 5.97 10.51
CA ALA A 18 3.03 6.32 9.19
C ALA A 18 1.97 5.34 8.69
N PRO A 19 2.20 4.00 8.67
CA PRO A 19 1.16 3.07 8.25
C PRO A 19 0.00 3.02 9.26
N PHE A 20 0.25 3.14 10.56
CA PHE A 20 -0.80 3.11 11.57
C PHE A 20 -1.77 4.30 11.44
N VAL A 21 -1.24 5.53 11.37
CA VAL A 21 -2.07 6.75 11.25
C VAL A 21 -2.82 6.76 9.92
N THR A 22 -2.19 6.34 8.82
CA THR A 22 -2.84 6.24 7.51
C THR A 22 -3.97 5.22 7.52
N LEU A 23 -3.77 4.05 8.14
CA LEU A 23 -4.80 3.01 8.26
C LEU A 23 -5.96 3.46 9.13
N VAL A 24 -5.68 4.11 10.28
CA VAL A 24 -6.71 4.65 11.18
C VAL A 24 -7.52 5.73 10.47
N LEU A 25 -6.85 6.67 9.77
CA LEU A 25 -7.53 7.71 9.00
C LEU A 25 -8.41 7.12 7.90
N PHE A 26 -7.91 6.12 7.18
CA PHE A 26 -8.68 5.44 6.14
C PHE A 26 -9.95 4.79 6.69
N ILE A 27 -9.86 4.06 7.80
CA ILE A 27 -11.02 3.45 8.47
C ILE A 27 -11.98 4.53 8.99
N PHE A 28 -11.45 5.60 9.58
CA PHE A 28 -12.27 6.70 10.09
C PHE A 28 -13.00 7.43 8.97
N CYS A 29 -12.35 7.66 7.83
CA CYS A 29 -12.98 8.18 6.62
C CYS A 29 -14.13 7.27 6.19
N ILE A 30 -13.94 5.94 6.18
CA ILE A 30 -15.02 5.01 5.83
C ILE A 30 -16.20 5.09 6.81
N LEU A 31 -15.92 5.05 8.11
CA LEU A 31 -16.96 5.02 9.13
C LEU A 31 -17.71 6.36 9.29
N LYS A 32 -17.02 7.49 9.05
CA LYS A 32 -17.58 8.85 9.14
C LYS A 32 -17.90 9.47 7.79
N ASN A 33 -18.03 8.69 6.73
CA ASN A 33 -18.64 9.17 5.49
C ASN A 33 -20.15 9.37 5.73
N GLU A 34 -20.47 10.53 6.29
CA GLU A 34 -21.84 11.00 6.37
C GLU A 34 -22.41 11.02 4.94
N PRO A 35 -23.61 10.46 4.70
CA PRO A 35 -24.24 10.63 3.40
C PRO A 35 -24.44 12.13 3.22
N LEU A 36 -23.62 12.76 2.37
CA LEU A 36 -23.78 14.15 1.98
C LEU A 36 -25.20 14.30 1.42
N THR A 37 -26.10 14.72 2.29
CA THR A 37 -27.50 14.91 1.94
C THR A 37 -27.52 16.19 1.14
N TYR A 38 -27.99 16.12 -0.10
CA TYR A 38 -28.20 17.32 -0.88
C TYR A 38 -29.10 18.28 -0.09
N PRO A 39 -28.93 19.61 -0.19
CA PRO A 39 -29.75 20.59 0.53
C PRO A 39 -31.28 20.45 0.33
N ASN A 40 -31.71 19.59 -0.59
CA ASN A 40 -33.10 19.28 -0.91
C ASN A 40 -33.68 18.06 -0.17
N GLY A 41 -32.95 17.46 0.78
CA GLY A 41 -33.45 16.34 1.60
C GLY A 41 -33.49 14.98 0.88
N SER A 42 -33.03 14.89 -0.36
CA SER A 42 -32.92 13.62 -1.09
C SER A 42 -31.66 12.85 -0.67
N PRO A 43 -31.76 11.53 -0.40
CA PRO A 43 -30.61 10.72 -0.02
C PRO A 43 -29.59 10.65 -1.15
N TYR A 44 -28.31 10.73 -0.80
CA TYR A 44 -27.22 10.53 -1.75
C TYR A 44 -27.30 9.10 -2.33
N PRO A 45 -27.19 8.92 -3.66
CA PRO A 45 -27.34 7.61 -4.26
C PRO A 45 -26.22 6.66 -3.79
N ASN A 46 -26.62 5.46 -3.32
CA ASN A 46 -25.71 4.45 -2.80
C ASN A 46 -24.57 4.07 -3.78
N TRP A 47 -24.80 4.21 -5.09
CA TRP A 47 -23.78 3.96 -6.11
C TRP A 47 -22.61 4.95 -6.04
N ALA A 48 -22.88 6.23 -5.77
CA ALA A 48 -21.83 7.25 -5.71
C ALA A 48 -20.98 7.12 -4.44
N MET A 49 -21.59 6.66 -3.33
CA MET A 49 -20.84 6.30 -2.12
C MET A 49 -19.92 5.09 -2.38
N GLY A 50 -20.42 4.06 -3.07
CA GLY A 50 -19.61 2.92 -3.51
C GLY A 50 -18.46 3.33 -4.43
N LEU A 51 -18.69 4.27 -5.36
CA LEU A 51 -17.67 4.80 -6.26
C LEU A 51 -16.55 5.52 -5.49
N GLY A 52 -16.89 6.32 -4.47
CA GLY A 52 -15.89 6.97 -3.61
C GLY A 52 -14.98 5.97 -2.89
N TYR A 53 -15.55 4.86 -2.38
CA TYR A 53 -14.78 3.79 -1.77
C TYR A 53 -13.89 3.05 -2.76
N ILE A 54 -14.40 2.74 -3.94
CA ILE A 54 -13.65 2.06 -5.00
C ILE A 54 -12.49 2.94 -5.47
N LEU A 55 -12.73 4.25 -5.67
CA LEU A 55 -11.71 5.18 -6.12
C LEU A 55 -10.57 5.31 -5.10
N SER A 56 -10.90 5.37 -3.81
CA SER A 56 -9.91 5.43 -2.73
C SER A 56 -9.13 4.11 -2.58
N SER A 57 -9.80 2.97 -2.66
CA SER A 57 -9.16 1.65 -2.52
C SER A 57 -8.36 1.22 -3.75
N CYS A 58 -8.64 1.77 -4.94
CA CYS A 58 -7.94 1.41 -6.17
C CYS A 58 -6.41 1.59 -6.07
N SER A 59 -5.94 2.67 -5.44
CA SER A 59 -4.50 2.89 -5.22
C SER A 59 -3.89 1.90 -4.22
N MET A 60 -4.63 1.57 -3.15
CA MET A 60 -4.17 0.67 -2.09
C MET A 60 -4.07 -0.80 -2.55
N ILE A 61 -4.90 -1.23 -3.52
CA ILE A 61 -4.94 -2.61 -4.02
C ILE A 61 -3.80 -2.91 -5.01
N VAL A 62 -3.23 -1.91 -5.68
CA VAL A 62 -2.16 -2.12 -6.68
C VAL A 62 -0.90 -2.76 -6.06
N ILE A 63 -0.52 -2.35 -4.84
CA ILE A 63 0.66 -2.87 -4.15
C ILE A 63 0.52 -4.37 -3.82
N PRO A 64 -0.55 -4.82 -3.10
CA PRO A 64 -0.76 -6.25 -2.87
C PRO A 64 -1.08 -7.01 -4.16
N GLY A 65 -1.74 -6.37 -5.14
CA GLY A 65 -2.01 -6.97 -6.45
C GLY A 65 -0.73 -7.30 -7.22
N TYR A 66 0.26 -6.38 -7.20
CA TYR A 66 1.57 -6.62 -7.79
C TYR A 66 2.34 -7.71 -7.04
N ALA A 67 2.28 -7.73 -5.70
CA ALA A 67 2.88 -8.80 -4.91
C ALA A 67 2.29 -10.17 -5.24
N LEU A 68 0.96 -10.26 -5.40
CA LEU A 68 0.26 -11.48 -5.79
C LEU A 68 0.64 -11.91 -7.22
N TYR A 69 0.69 -10.96 -8.16
CA TYR A 69 1.13 -11.21 -9.53
C TYR A 69 2.57 -11.73 -9.57
N TYR A 70 3.49 -11.10 -8.83
CA TYR A 70 4.86 -11.57 -8.71
C TYR A 70 4.92 -13.00 -8.12
N MET A 71 4.06 -13.31 -7.15
CA MET A 71 3.96 -14.62 -6.49
C MET A 71 3.20 -15.68 -7.32
N LEU A 72 2.43 -15.32 -8.33
CA LEU A 72 1.70 -16.30 -9.16
C LEU A 72 2.27 -16.43 -10.58
N ALA A 73 2.62 -15.32 -11.22
CA ALA A 73 2.98 -15.27 -12.64
C ALA A 73 4.49 -15.39 -12.91
N LYS A 74 5.37 -14.86 -12.04
CA LYS A 74 6.78 -14.67 -12.39
C LYS A 74 7.67 -15.93 -12.26
N ASN A 75 7.33 -16.89 -11.41
CA ASN A 75 8.22 -18.05 -11.14
C ASN A 75 7.46 -19.33 -10.76
N LYS A 76 6.93 -20.05 -11.76
CA LYS A 76 6.29 -21.37 -11.55
C LYS A 76 7.25 -22.48 -11.09
N LYS A 77 8.58 -22.26 -11.13
CA LYS A 77 9.59 -23.29 -10.86
C LYS A 77 10.16 -23.27 -9.42
N ILE A 78 9.82 -22.27 -8.59
CA ILE A 78 10.46 -22.03 -7.29
C ILE A 78 9.43 -22.16 -6.16
N SER A 79 9.85 -22.70 -5.01
CA SER A 79 9.02 -22.85 -3.80
C SER A 79 8.52 -21.49 -3.26
N TYR A 80 7.30 -21.46 -2.71
CA TYR A 80 6.63 -20.24 -2.26
C TYR A 80 7.43 -19.44 -1.21
N MET A 81 8.10 -20.11 -0.27
CA MET A 81 8.94 -19.45 0.75
C MET A 81 10.18 -18.76 0.16
N GLU A 82 10.77 -19.37 -0.85
CA GLU A 82 11.97 -18.86 -1.50
C GLU A 82 11.63 -17.64 -2.38
N ARG A 83 10.42 -17.60 -2.94
CA ARG A 83 9.89 -16.43 -3.66
C ARG A 83 9.59 -15.25 -2.76
N LEU A 84 9.06 -15.48 -1.56
CA LEU A 84 8.89 -14.41 -0.56
C LEU A 84 10.26 -13.88 -0.10
N ARG A 85 11.21 -14.78 0.16
CA ARG A 85 12.57 -14.40 0.55
C ARG A 85 13.26 -13.56 -0.51
N LEU A 86 13.12 -13.93 -1.79
CA LEU A 86 13.63 -13.14 -2.92
C LEU A 86 12.93 -11.80 -3.11
N GLY A 87 11.63 -11.71 -2.77
CA GLY A 87 10.87 -10.46 -2.82
C GLY A 87 11.27 -9.47 -1.72
N PHE A 88 11.75 -9.95 -0.57
CA PHE A 88 12.22 -9.10 0.53
C PHE A 88 13.72 -8.82 0.49
N SER A 89 14.51 -9.62 -0.23
CA SER A 89 15.92 -9.32 -0.49
C SER A 89 16.06 -8.24 -1.55
N VAL A 90 17.08 -7.40 -1.39
CA VAL A 90 17.48 -6.44 -2.43
C VAL A 90 17.93 -7.23 -3.66
N PRO A 91 17.47 -6.89 -4.87
CA PRO A 91 17.83 -7.62 -6.07
C PRO A 91 19.31 -7.38 -6.43
N ASP A 92 20.04 -8.45 -6.74
CA ASP A 92 21.51 -8.49 -6.82
C ASP A 92 22.10 -7.59 -7.93
N ASP A 93 21.28 -7.18 -8.90
CA ASP A 93 21.63 -6.21 -9.94
C ASP A 93 21.94 -4.81 -9.38
N LEU A 94 21.31 -4.43 -8.28
CA LEU A 94 21.56 -3.15 -7.61
C LEU A 94 22.85 -3.17 -6.78
N VAL A 95 23.26 -4.35 -6.31
CA VAL A 95 24.49 -4.55 -5.53
C VAL A 95 25.71 -4.64 -6.46
N THR A 96 25.53 -5.25 -7.63
CA THR A 96 26.61 -5.54 -8.57
C THR A 96 26.83 -4.41 -9.59
N GLY A 97 25.87 -3.49 -9.76
CA GLY A 97 26.00 -2.36 -10.69
C GLY A 97 26.02 -2.75 -12.17
N ALA A 98 25.72 -4.01 -12.49
CA ALA A 98 25.87 -4.56 -13.83
C ALA A 98 24.55 -4.50 -14.60
N GLN A 99 24.58 -3.71 -15.68
CA GLN A 99 23.59 -3.66 -16.76
C GLN A 99 23.24 -5.08 -17.22
N LYS A 100 21.96 -5.46 -17.10
CA LYS A 100 21.43 -6.61 -17.82
C LYS A 100 20.96 -6.11 -19.19
N THR A 101 21.81 -6.29 -20.20
CA THR A 101 21.43 -6.27 -21.63
C THR A 101 20.27 -7.20 -21.92
#